data_AF-A0A3B0YPU7-F1
#
_entry.id   AF-A0A3B0YPU7-F1
#
_cell.length_a   1.000
_cell.length_b   1.000
_cell.length_c   1.000
_cell.angle_alpha   90.00
_cell.angle_beta   90.00
_cell.angle_gamma   90.00
#
_symmetry.space_group_name_H-M   'P 1'
#
loop_
_entity.id
_entity.type
_entity.pdbx_description
1 polymer ?
#
loop_
_entity_poly.entity_id
_entity_poly.type
_entity_poly.pdbx_seq_one_letter_code
_entity_poly.pdbx_strand_id
1 'polypeptide(L)'
;NWRVISISHRTDNKTMRVILGNDIAIEAARSNNTNPWPDGAVLGKMVWKDTAEKNWPTAIAPDKFVHAEFMFRDSKKWAGNGTGWGWARWVGTEHKPFAKDAGTGKVCIACHTPVKGNDWVFTTPALFPTVFK
;
A
#
# COMPACT_ATOMS: atom_id res chain seq x y z
N ASN A 1 10.97 11.52 3.21
CA ASN A 1 11.41 10.66 2.08
C ASN A 1 10.64 9.35 2.12
N TRP A 2 9.92 8.99 1.05
CA TRP A 2 9.20 7.71 0.98
C TRP A 2 10.17 6.57 0.67
N ARG A 3 10.04 5.44 1.37
CA ARG A 3 10.92 4.26 1.18
C ARG A 3 10.09 3.01 0.92
N VAL A 4 10.68 2.00 0.28
CA VAL A 4 9.99 0.76 -0.08
C VAL A 4 9.78 -0.11 1.16
N ILE A 5 8.54 -0.46 1.48
CA ILE A 5 8.21 -1.48 2.49
C ILE A 5 8.25 -2.87 1.87
N SER A 6 7.65 -3.03 0.69
CA SER A 6 7.49 -4.33 0.02
C SER A 6 7.09 -4.17 -1.44
N ILE A 7 6.99 -5.28 -2.16
CA ILE A 7 6.43 -5.37 -3.50
C ILE A 7 5.37 -6.47 -3.55
N SER A 8 4.46 -6.39 -4.50
CA SER A 8 3.53 -7.49 -4.78
C SER A 8 3.21 -7.57 -6.27
N HIS A 9 3.06 -8.78 -6.78
CA HIS A 9 2.60 -9.06 -8.13
C HIS A 9 1.21 -9.70 -8.05
N ARG A 10 0.23 -9.15 -8.75
CA ARG A 10 -1.11 -9.73 -8.85
C ARG A 10 -1.33 -10.29 -10.24
N THR A 11 -1.43 -11.61 -10.31
CA THR A 11 -1.58 -12.38 -11.55
C THR A 11 -2.99 -12.29 -12.12
N ASP A 12 -4.01 -12.16 -11.27
CA ASP A 12 -5.42 -12.08 -11.65
C ASP A 12 -5.74 -10.82 -12.47
N ASN A 13 -5.02 -9.71 -12.24
CA ASN A 13 -5.22 -8.46 -12.97
C ASN A 13 -3.95 -7.96 -13.68
N LYS A 14 -2.88 -8.76 -13.71
CA LYS A 14 -1.60 -8.46 -14.38
C LYS A 14 -1.04 -7.10 -13.94
N THR A 15 -0.80 -6.95 -12.64
CA THR A 15 -0.24 -5.71 -12.06
C THR A 15 0.95 -5.95 -11.15
N MET A 16 1.95 -5.09 -11.27
CA MET A 16 3.04 -4.96 -10.29
C MET A 16 2.77 -3.80 -9.35
N ARG A 17 3.14 -3.96 -8.08
CA ARG A 17 2.89 -2.96 -7.05
C ARG A 17 4.10 -2.78 -6.16
N VAL A 18 4.41 -1.52 -5.88
CA VAL A 18 5.40 -1.14 -4.88
C VAL A 18 4.65 -0.53 -3.71
N ILE A 19 4.90 -1.05 -2.51
CA ILE A 19 4.36 -0.53 -1.27
C ILE A 19 5.44 0.35 -0.65
N LEU A 20 5.10 1.60 -0.40
CA LEU A 20 5.95 2.64 0.16
C LEU A 20 5.48 3.00 1.58
N GLY A 21 6.40 3.50 2.41
CA GLY A 21 6.11 3.98 3.75
C GLY A 21 6.72 5.35 4.03
N ASN A 22 6.05 6.12 4.88
CA ASN A 22 6.69 7.21 5.61
C ASN A 22 7.63 6.67 6.70
N ASP A 23 8.29 7.55 7.44
CA ASP A 23 9.33 7.13 8.38
C ASP A 23 8.82 6.23 9.50
N ILE A 24 7.62 6.51 10.01
CA ILE A 24 6.94 5.71 11.02
C ILE A 24 6.62 4.31 10.48
N ALA A 25 6.04 4.22 9.28
CA ALA A 25 5.71 2.94 8.66
C ALA A 25 6.97 2.13 8.36
N ILE A 26 8.07 2.77 7.95
CA ILE A 26 9.32 2.07 7.68
C ILE A 26 9.91 1.49 8.96
N GLU A 27 9.97 2.28 10.03
CA GLU A 27 10.49 1.78 11.31
C GLU A 27 9.67 0.60 11.82
N ALA A 28 8.34 0.72 11.79
CA ALA A 28 7.42 -0.36 12.11
C ALA A 28 7.68 -1.62 11.27
N ALA A 29 7.82 -1.45 9.95
CA ALA A 29 8.07 -2.54 9.01
C ALA A 29 9.42 -3.24 9.24
N ARG A 30 10.47 -2.51 9.66
CA ARG A 30 11.80 -3.08 9.92
C ARG A 30 11.95 -3.70 11.29
N SER A 31 11.21 -3.20 12.28
CA SER A 31 11.18 -3.73 13.65
C SER A 31 10.11 -4.80 13.87
N ASN A 32 9.35 -5.17 12.83
CA ASN A 32 8.22 -6.11 12.89
C ASN A 32 7.09 -5.65 13.83
N ASN A 33 6.91 -4.34 13.98
CA ASN A 33 5.87 -3.73 14.81
C ASN A 33 4.72 -3.18 13.95
N THR A 34 4.05 -4.08 13.21
CA THR A 34 3.05 -3.73 12.20
C THR A 34 1.64 -4.22 12.53
N ASN A 35 1.40 -4.76 13.72
CA ASN A 35 0.07 -5.22 14.13
C ASN A 35 -0.19 -4.90 15.62
N PRO A 36 -0.71 -3.70 15.93
CA PRO A 36 -1.12 -2.65 14.99
C PRO A 36 0.06 -1.85 14.44
N TRP A 37 -0.13 -1.22 13.28
CA TRP A 37 0.75 -0.14 12.83
C TRP A 37 0.62 1.08 13.77
N PRO A 38 1.71 1.82 14.02
CA PRO A 38 1.67 3.01 14.87
C PRO A 38 0.85 4.14 14.24
N ASP A 39 0.17 4.94 15.07
CA ASP A 39 -0.49 6.17 14.62
C ASP A 39 0.50 7.09 13.90
N GLY A 40 0.05 7.73 12.83
CA GLY A 40 0.90 8.50 11.92
C GLY A 40 1.60 7.66 10.86
N ALA A 41 1.54 6.33 10.90
CA ALA A 41 2.00 5.49 9.79
C ALA A 41 1.17 5.80 8.53
N VAL A 42 1.87 5.97 7.41
CA VAL A 42 1.24 6.11 6.09
C VAL A 42 1.86 5.10 5.14
N LEU A 43 1.00 4.29 4.53
CA LEU A 43 1.40 3.35 3.48
C LEU A 43 0.90 3.88 2.15
N GLY A 44 1.81 4.07 1.20
CA GLY A 44 1.51 4.35 -0.18
C GLY A 44 1.63 3.08 -1.02
N LYS A 45 0.85 2.97 -2.08
CA LYS A 45 0.95 1.87 -3.03
C LYS A 45 0.86 2.41 -4.44
N MET A 46 1.90 2.12 -5.22
CA MET A 46 1.98 2.51 -6.62
C MET A 46 1.76 1.27 -7.47
N VAL A 47 0.86 1.36 -8.45
CA VAL A 47 0.40 0.19 -9.23
C VAL A 47 0.62 0.43 -10.71
N TRP A 48 1.27 -0.52 -11.37
CA TRP A 48 1.50 -0.55 -12.80
C TRP A 48 0.95 -1.84 -13.40
N LYS A 49 0.62 -1.81 -14.70
CA LYS A 49 0.54 -3.03 -15.51
C LYS A 49 1.89 -3.71 -15.52
N ASP A 50 1.87 -5.04 -15.60
CA ASP A 50 3.09 -5.81 -15.82
C ASP A 50 3.36 -6.01 -17.32
N THR A 51 4.64 -6.14 -17.66
CA THR A 51 5.12 -6.53 -18.99
C THR A 51 6.38 -7.38 -18.85
N ALA A 52 6.69 -8.18 -19.87
CA ALA A 52 8.01 -8.79 -19.99
C ALA A 52 9.07 -7.71 -20.29
N GLU A 53 10.26 -7.86 -19.71
CA GLU A 53 11.43 -7.03 -20.04
C GLU A 53 11.94 -7.30 -21.45
N LYS A 54 12.34 -6.24 -22.17
CA LYS A 54 12.79 -6.36 -23.58
C LYS A 54 14.05 -7.23 -23.72
N ASN A 55 15.01 -7.01 -22.83
CA ASN A 55 16.33 -7.66 -22.89
C ASN A 55 16.41 -8.95 -22.05
N TRP A 56 15.37 -9.25 -21.26
CA TRP A 56 15.27 -10.46 -20.46
C TRP A 56 13.80 -10.90 -20.35
N PRO A 57 13.22 -11.52 -21.40
CA PRO A 57 11.76 -11.73 -21.50
C PRO A 57 11.11 -12.56 -20.40
N THR A 58 11.89 -13.30 -19.60
CA THR A 58 11.39 -14.05 -18.44
C THR A 58 11.27 -13.20 -17.17
N ALA A 59 11.81 -11.97 -17.17
CA ALA A 59 11.62 -11.00 -16.09
C ALA A 59 10.38 -10.14 -16.36
N ILE A 60 9.70 -9.80 -15.27
CA ILE A 60 8.51 -8.96 -15.28
C ILE A 60 8.88 -7.57 -14.78
N ALA A 61 8.45 -6.55 -15.49
CA ALA A 61 8.71 -5.15 -15.18
C ALA A 61 7.44 -4.29 -15.25
N PRO A 62 7.49 -3.06 -14.70
CA PRO A 62 6.39 -2.11 -14.81
C PRO A 62 6.20 -1.63 -16.26
N ASP A 63 4.95 -1.53 -16.68
CA ASP A 63 4.51 -0.84 -17.90
C ASP A 63 3.68 0.40 -17.52
N LYS A 64 2.41 0.46 -17.92
CA LYS A 64 1.54 1.62 -17.70
C LYS A 64 1.18 1.78 -16.22
N PHE A 65 1.37 2.99 -15.72
CA PHE A 65 0.85 3.37 -14.41
C PHE A 65 -0.68 3.31 -14.39
N VAL A 66 -1.24 2.68 -13.36
CA VAL A 66 -2.70 2.46 -13.22
C VAL A 66 -3.28 3.40 -12.17
N HIS A 67 -2.75 3.37 -10.95
CA HIS A 67 -3.22 4.21 -9.84
C HIS A 67 -2.22 4.24 -8.68
N ALA A 68 -2.39 5.24 -7.82
CA ALA A 68 -1.80 5.30 -6.48
C ALA A 68 -2.89 5.13 -5.42
N GLU A 69 -2.56 4.44 -4.33
CA GLU A 69 -3.43 4.24 -3.16
C GLU A 69 -2.68 4.59 -1.89
N PHE A 70 -3.40 5.08 -0.89
CA PHE A 70 -2.83 5.41 0.40
C PHE A 70 -3.72 4.92 1.55
N MET A 71 -3.06 4.52 2.64
CA MET A 71 -3.64 4.22 3.93
C MET A 71 -3.02 5.12 4.98
N PHE A 72 -3.85 5.72 5.84
CA PHE A 72 -3.43 6.65 6.88
C PHE A 72 -3.84 6.14 8.26
N ARG A 73 -2.89 5.74 9.10
CA ARG A 73 -3.16 5.29 10.46
C ARG A 73 -3.41 6.50 11.36
N ASP A 74 -4.62 6.60 11.87
CA ASP A 74 -4.98 7.54 12.93
C ASP A 74 -6.18 6.97 13.70
N SER A 75 -5.87 6.30 14.81
CA SER A 75 -6.82 5.58 15.64
C SER A 75 -7.94 6.46 16.16
N LYS A 76 -7.66 7.74 16.41
CA LYS A 76 -8.62 8.70 16.95
C LYS A 76 -9.49 9.27 15.84
N LYS A 77 -8.88 9.77 14.77
CA LYS A 77 -9.62 10.38 13.64
C LYS A 77 -10.55 9.39 12.94
N TRP A 78 -10.13 8.12 12.82
CA TRP A 78 -10.88 7.09 12.11
C TRP A 78 -11.55 6.08 13.04
N ALA A 79 -11.68 6.38 14.34
CA ALA A 79 -12.39 5.53 15.30
C ALA A 79 -13.81 5.18 14.84
N GLY A 80 -14.52 6.15 14.25
CA GLY A 80 -15.92 6.01 13.82
C GLY A 80 -16.16 4.99 12.70
N ASN A 81 -15.13 4.55 11.98
CA ASN A 81 -15.26 3.50 10.96
C ASN A 81 -14.82 2.11 11.47
N GLY A 82 -14.37 2.00 12.73
CA GLY A 82 -13.97 0.75 13.37
C GLY A 82 -12.62 0.19 12.92
N THR A 83 -11.90 0.86 12.02
CA THR A 83 -10.60 0.40 11.50
C THR A 83 -9.43 1.20 12.06
N GLY A 84 -9.63 2.47 12.42
CA GLY A 84 -8.53 3.36 12.74
C GLY A 84 -7.66 3.75 11.53
N TRP A 85 -8.15 3.47 10.31
CA TRP A 85 -7.50 3.77 9.04
C TRP A 85 -8.37 4.68 8.16
N GLY A 86 -7.71 5.66 7.54
CA GLY A 86 -8.21 6.43 6.41
C GLY A 86 -7.67 5.89 5.10
N TRP A 87 -8.39 6.12 4.01
CA TRP A 87 -8.10 5.53 2.69
C TRP A 87 -8.25 6.56 1.58
N ALA A 88 -7.34 6.52 0.60
CA ALA A 88 -7.45 7.34 -0.60
C ALA A 88 -6.88 6.62 -1.83
N ARG A 89 -7.41 6.92 -3.02
CA ARG A 89 -6.93 6.38 -4.29
C ARG A 89 -7.04 7.45 -5.38
N TRP A 90 -6.04 7.51 -6.25
CA TRP A 90 -5.98 8.35 -7.44
C TRP A 90 -5.68 7.52 -8.67
N VAL A 91 -6.45 7.69 -9.74
CA VAL A 91 -6.40 6.89 -10.96
C VAL A 91 -5.69 7.64 -12.08
N GLY A 92 -4.82 6.92 -12.78
CA GLY A 92 -4.06 7.43 -13.91
C GLY A 92 -2.99 8.44 -13.50
N THR A 93 -2.21 8.86 -14.49
CA THR A 93 -1.13 9.86 -14.33
C THR A 93 -1.65 11.27 -14.08
N GLU A 94 -2.91 11.54 -14.41
CA GLU A 94 -3.61 12.79 -14.09
C GLU A 94 -4.04 12.87 -12.62
N HIS A 95 -3.84 11.80 -11.84
CA HIS A 95 -4.22 11.70 -10.44
C HIS A 95 -5.69 12.09 -10.19
N LYS A 96 -6.61 11.52 -10.96
CA LYS A 96 -8.04 11.73 -10.74
C LYS A 96 -8.48 11.00 -9.46
N PRO A 97 -9.08 11.67 -8.47
CA PRO A 97 -9.59 10.99 -7.27
C PRO A 97 -10.57 9.86 -7.65
N PHE A 98 -10.41 8.69 -7.05
CA PHE A 98 -11.20 7.49 -7.38
C PHE A 98 -12.70 7.67 -7.12
N ALA A 99 -13.09 8.47 -6.13
CA ALA A 99 -14.45 9.01 -6.02
C ALA A 99 -14.42 10.37 -5.31
N LYS A 100 -15.50 11.14 -5.45
CA LYS A 100 -15.64 12.49 -4.88
C LYS A 100 -16.25 12.49 -3.46
N ASP A 101 -16.67 11.33 -2.95
CA ASP A 101 -17.59 11.24 -1.81
C ASP A 101 -17.26 10.07 -0.85
N ALA A 102 -17.85 10.12 0.35
CA ALA A 102 -17.54 9.31 1.54
C ALA A 102 -17.65 7.77 1.38
N GLY A 103 -18.07 7.28 0.22
CA GLY A 103 -18.18 5.85 -0.11
C GLY A 103 -16.85 5.13 -0.35
N THR A 104 -15.76 5.86 -0.62
CA THR A 104 -14.42 5.29 -0.83
C THR A 104 -13.95 4.46 0.37
N GLY A 105 -14.17 4.98 1.58
CA GLY A 105 -13.83 4.26 2.82
C GLY A 105 -14.50 2.90 2.92
N LYS A 106 -15.80 2.80 2.59
CA LYS A 106 -16.55 1.53 2.69
C LYS A 106 -16.02 0.46 1.74
N VAL A 107 -15.71 0.82 0.50
CA VAL A 107 -15.14 -0.11 -0.49
C VAL A 107 -13.76 -0.60 -0.06
N CYS A 108 -12.92 0.31 0.47
CA CYS A 108 -11.61 -0.05 1.00
C CYS A 108 -11.73 -0.99 2.22
N ILE A 109 -12.59 -0.66 3.19
CA ILE A 109 -12.81 -1.47 4.39
C ILE A 109 -13.33 -2.87 4.03
N ALA A 110 -14.31 -2.97 3.12
CA ALA A 110 -14.84 -4.24 2.66
C ALA A 110 -13.74 -5.11 2.03
N CYS A 111 -12.91 -4.52 1.16
CA CYS A 111 -11.79 -5.23 0.53
C CYS A 111 -10.70 -5.65 1.54
N HIS A 112 -10.49 -4.89 2.61
CA HIS A 112 -9.48 -5.16 3.64
C HIS A 112 -9.99 -5.97 4.84
N THR A 113 -11.28 -6.30 4.89
CA THR A 113 -11.89 -7.11 5.94
C THR A 113 -11.24 -8.50 6.11
N PRO A 114 -10.82 -9.22 5.04
CA PRO A 114 -10.15 -10.51 5.19
C PRO A 114 -8.85 -10.46 6.02
N VAL A 115 -8.20 -9.29 6.09
CA VAL A 115 -6.97 -9.05 6.85
C VAL A 115 -7.18 -8.13 8.05
N LYS A 116 -8.42 -8.01 8.56
CA LYS A 116 -8.71 -7.21 9.76
C LYS A 116 -7.84 -7.60 10.97
N GLY A 117 -7.47 -8.88 11.09
CA GLY A 117 -6.60 -9.40 12.15
C GLY A 117 -5.12 -9.07 11.98
N ASN A 118 -4.73 -8.52 10.82
CA ASN A 118 -3.39 -8.02 10.52
C ASN A 118 -3.42 -6.49 10.37
N ASP A 119 -4.12 -5.84 11.29
CA ASP A 119 -4.39 -4.41 11.31
C ASP A 119 -4.87 -3.85 9.95
N TRP A 120 -5.77 -4.59 9.29
CA TRP A 120 -6.34 -4.23 7.99
C TRP A 120 -5.30 -4.09 6.86
N VAL A 121 -4.08 -4.61 7.00
CA VAL A 121 -3.00 -4.46 6.01
C VAL A 121 -2.62 -5.81 5.40
N PHE A 122 -2.66 -5.91 4.06
CA PHE A 122 -2.22 -7.10 3.31
C PHE A 122 -0.69 -7.21 3.19
N THR A 123 0.03 -6.11 3.42
CA THR A 123 1.47 -6.04 3.15
C THR A 123 2.24 -6.89 4.15
N THR A 124 2.96 -7.89 3.64
CA THR A 124 4.10 -8.48 4.35
C THR A 124 5.33 -7.60 4.09
N PRO A 125 5.94 -6.97 5.13
CA PRO A 125 7.18 -6.24 4.97
C PRO A 125 8.27 -7.12 4.37
N ALA A 126 8.95 -6.64 3.32
CA ALA A 126 10.10 -7.34 2.79
C ALA A 126 11.29 -7.21 3.76
N LEU A 127 12.10 -8.25 3.85
CA LEU A 127 13.38 -8.20 4.56
C LEU A 127 14.37 -7.41 3.71
N PHE A 128 14.87 -6.31 4.25
CA PHE A 128 15.95 -5.56 3.65
C PHE A 128 17.22 -5.84 4.45
N PRO A 129 18.39 -5.99 3.80
CA PRO A 129 19.65 -5.99 4.50
C PRO A 129 19.73 -4.71 5.33
N THR A 130 19.92 -4.85 6.64
CA THR A 130 20.25 -3.72 7.50
C THR A 130 21.63 -3.23 7.10
N VAL A 131 21.67 -2.22 6.24
CA VAL A 131 22.89 -1.48 5.94
C VAL A 131 23.26 -0.73 7.23
N PHE A 132 24.31 -1.22 7.90
CA PHE A 132 25.17 -0.60 8.91
C PHE A 132 24.54 0.48 9.80
N LYS A 133 24.45 0.18 11.11
CA LYS A 133 24.54 1.25 12.12
C LYS A 133 25.89 1.94 12.01
#